data_AF-A0A958RBD2-F1
#
_entry.id   AF-A0A958RBD2-F1
#
_cell.length_a   1.000
_cell.length_b   1.000
_cell.length_c   1.000
_cell.angle_alpha   90.00
_cell.angle_beta   90.00
_cell.angle_gamma   90.00
#
_symmetry.space_group_name_H-M   'P 1'
#
loop_
_entity.id
_entity.type
_entity.pdbx_description
1 polymer ?
#
loop_
_entity_poly.entity_id
_entity_poly.type
_entity_poly.pdbx_seq_one_letter_code
_entity_poly.pdbx_strand_id
1 'polypeptide(L)'
;MSLVCCKANDRKEGANALRSGSDDPGRVVTKDGITLQLYDYEGLEHFLSREDGKTYVINFWATWCKPCVEELPYFERLHENFKDRGVKVILVSLDMPGMIETQLIPFIRNRKLKPEVVVLDDPRQNMWISEIDENWSGAIPATLIYTNDKRA
;
A
#
# COMPACT_ATOMS: atom_id res chain seq x y z
N MET A 1 57.09 6.34 38.98
CA MET A 1 57.52 5.72 37.70
C MET A 1 56.39 4.82 37.23
N SER A 2 55.59 5.23 36.24
CA SER A 2 55.85 5.11 34.80
C SER A 2 56.04 3.66 34.35
N LEU A 3 55.03 3.07 33.69
CA LEU A 3 55.02 2.62 32.28
C LEU A 3 53.97 1.50 32.05
N VAL A 4 52.95 1.82 31.23
CA VAL A 4 52.49 1.11 30.01
C VAL A 4 52.06 -0.37 30.13
N CYS A 5 51.07 -0.93 29.44
CA CYS A 5 49.86 -0.56 28.67
C CYS A 5 49.38 -1.90 28.07
N CYS A 6 48.09 -2.21 28.04
CA CYS A 6 47.48 -2.94 26.92
C CYS A 6 45.95 -2.81 26.97
N LYS A 7 45.41 -2.28 25.88
CA LYS A 7 43.99 -2.04 25.59
C LYS A 7 43.20 -3.34 25.56
N ALA A 8 42.12 -3.42 26.33
CA ALA A 8 40.99 -4.31 26.02
C ALA A 8 39.91 -3.46 25.35
N ASN A 9 39.55 -3.86 24.14
CA ASN A 9 38.58 -3.21 23.26
C ASN A 9 37.31 -4.07 23.26
N ASP A 10 36.37 -3.77 24.14
CA ASP A 10 35.08 -4.47 24.20
C ASP A 10 34.02 -3.68 23.44
N ARG A 11 33.80 -4.08 22.18
CA ARG A 11 32.61 -3.72 21.41
C ARG A 11 31.40 -4.43 22.04
N LYS A 12 30.58 -3.66 22.75
CA LYS A 12 29.18 -4.04 22.99
C LYS A 12 28.40 -3.78 21.72
N GLU A 13 27.80 -4.81 21.16
CA GLU A 13 26.55 -4.70 20.41
C GLU A 13 25.90 -6.09 20.40
N GLY A 14 24.91 -6.24 21.29
CA GLY A 14 24.04 -7.40 21.29
C GLY A 14 23.14 -7.34 20.07
N ALA A 15 23.40 -8.22 19.10
CA ALA A 15 22.43 -8.54 18.06
C ALA A 15 21.37 -9.46 18.67
N ASN A 16 20.37 -8.84 19.32
CA ASN A 16 19.16 -9.50 19.74
C ASN A 16 18.34 -9.87 18.51
N ALA A 17 17.78 -11.07 18.53
CA ALA A 17 16.96 -11.68 17.50
C ALA A 17 15.84 -10.74 17.01
N LEU A 18 15.79 -10.51 15.69
CA LEU A 18 14.63 -9.91 15.03
C LEU A 18 13.53 -10.97 14.98
N ARG A 19 12.56 -10.81 15.89
CA ARG A 19 11.29 -11.54 15.90
C ARG A 19 10.43 -10.95 14.79
N SER A 20 10.07 -11.75 13.79
CA SER A 20 8.93 -11.45 12.91
C SER A 20 7.67 -11.35 13.76
N GLY A 21 7.10 -10.14 13.83
CA GLY A 21 5.85 -9.83 14.49
C GLY A 21 4.90 -9.20 13.47
N SER A 22 3.67 -9.68 13.49
CA SER A 22 2.55 -9.44 12.57
C SER A 22 1.89 -8.05 12.66
N ASP A 23 2.66 -6.97 12.83
CA ASP A 23 2.14 -5.61 12.99
C ASP A 23 3.15 -4.56 12.49
N ASP A 24 3.69 -4.71 11.27
CA ASP A 24 4.52 -3.65 10.67
C ASP A 24 3.61 -2.71 9.85
N PRO A 25 3.32 -1.48 10.32
CA PRO A 25 2.68 -0.49 9.47
C PRO A 25 3.69 -0.14 8.39
N GLY A 26 3.35 -0.47 7.14
CA GLY A 26 4.17 -0.14 5.99
C GLY A 26 4.71 1.29 6.01
N ARG A 27 5.80 1.54 5.29
CA ARG A 27 6.52 2.84 5.30
C ARG A 27 5.54 4.00 5.10
N VAL A 28 5.61 5.01 5.97
CA VAL A 28 4.76 6.21 5.85
C VAL A 28 5.50 7.32 5.11
N VAL A 29 4.84 7.94 4.13
CA VAL A 29 5.31 9.17 3.49
C VAL A 29 4.33 10.29 3.76
N THR A 30 4.80 11.41 4.32
CA THR A 30 3.98 12.61 4.53
C THR A 30 4.60 13.80 3.81
N LYS A 31 3.82 14.43 2.93
CA LYS A 31 4.24 15.65 2.22
C LYS A 31 3.03 16.53 1.91
N ASP A 32 3.20 17.83 2.14
CA ASP A 32 2.18 18.86 1.85
C ASP A 32 0.77 18.52 2.39
N GLY A 33 0.71 17.99 3.62
CA GLY A 33 -0.55 17.62 4.27
C GLY A 33 -1.22 16.33 3.77
N ILE A 34 -0.57 15.59 2.86
CA ILE A 34 -1.00 14.24 2.46
C ILE A 34 -0.10 13.21 3.14
N THR A 35 -0.71 12.24 3.82
CA THR A 35 -0.03 11.10 4.43
C THR A 35 -0.43 9.83 3.69
N LEU A 36 0.54 9.09 3.18
CA LEU A 36 0.36 7.83 2.47
C LEU A 36 1.03 6.69 3.21
N GLN A 37 0.34 5.56 3.27
CA GLN A 37 0.85 4.27 3.73
C GLN A 37 1.38 3.50 2.52
N LEU A 38 2.63 3.04 2.59
CA LEU A 38 3.26 2.21 1.56
C LEU A 38 3.41 0.80 2.12
N TYR A 39 2.75 -0.16 1.52
CA TYR A 39 2.80 -1.56 1.90
C TYR A 39 3.63 -2.36 0.89
N ASP A 40 4.30 -3.41 1.36
CA ASP A 40 4.63 -4.55 0.51
C ASP A 40 3.38 -5.43 0.31
N TYR A 41 3.51 -6.56 -0.39
CA TYR A 41 2.37 -7.46 -0.58
C TYR A 41 1.81 -7.98 0.74
N GLU A 42 2.67 -8.41 1.67
CA GLU A 42 2.25 -8.98 2.95
C GLU A 42 1.45 -7.97 3.79
N GLY A 43 1.83 -6.69 3.77
CA GLY A 43 1.05 -5.62 4.39
C GLY A 43 -0.26 -5.32 3.66
N LEU A 44 -0.28 -5.40 2.33
CA LEU A 44 -1.48 -5.15 1.53
C LEU A 44 -2.50 -6.30 1.64
N GLU A 45 -2.04 -7.54 1.79
CA GLU A 45 -2.87 -8.75 1.88
C GLU A 45 -3.97 -8.63 2.92
N HIS A 46 -3.69 -7.93 4.03
CA HIS A 46 -4.68 -7.64 5.08
C HIS A 46 -5.92 -6.85 4.60
N PHE A 47 -5.85 -6.19 3.46
CA PHE A 47 -7.01 -5.52 2.84
C PHE A 47 -7.72 -6.40 1.82
N LEU A 48 -7.14 -7.53 1.40
CA LEU A 48 -7.62 -8.36 0.28
C LEU A 48 -8.54 -9.51 0.72
N SER A 49 -8.53 -9.88 2.02
CA SER A 49 -9.25 -11.04 2.57
C SER A 49 -9.92 -10.74 3.92
N ARG A 50 -10.49 -9.54 4.09
CA ARG A 50 -11.17 -9.19 5.35
C ARG A 50 -12.54 -9.86 5.47
N GLU A 51 -12.76 -10.50 6.60
CA GLU A 51 -14.05 -11.11 6.97
C GLU A 51 -14.85 -10.24 7.95
N ASP A 52 -15.06 -8.95 7.63
CA ASP A 52 -15.79 -8.01 8.50
C ASP A 52 -17.20 -7.64 7.98
N GLY A 53 -17.71 -8.40 7.01
CA GLY A 53 -19.05 -8.23 6.43
C GLY A 53 -19.18 -7.06 5.45
N LYS A 54 -18.10 -6.29 5.22
CA LYS A 54 -18.10 -5.21 4.23
C LYS A 54 -17.77 -5.74 2.84
N THR A 55 -18.27 -5.03 1.84
CA THR A 55 -17.83 -5.19 0.46
C THR A 55 -16.63 -4.29 0.22
N TYR A 56 -15.50 -4.86 -0.18
CA TYR A 56 -14.31 -4.10 -0.56
C TYR A 56 -14.26 -3.97 -2.07
N VAL A 57 -13.95 -2.75 -2.53
CA VAL A 57 -13.69 -2.44 -3.94
C VAL A 57 -12.29 -1.86 -4.00
N ILE A 58 -11.36 -2.68 -4.48
CA ILE A 58 -9.93 -2.41 -4.47
C ILE A 58 -9.47 -2.21 -5.90
N ASN A 59 -9.08 -0.98 -6.22
CA ASN A 59 -8.66 -0.62 -7.57
C ASN A 59 -7.14 -0.41 -7.61
N PHE A 60 -6.47 -1.16 -8.48
CA PHE A 60 -5.06 -1.03 -8.78
C PHE A 60 -4.88 -0.05 -9.94
N TRP A 61 -4.15 1.02 -9.69
CA TRP A 61 -4.00 2.13 -10.64
C TRP A 61 -2.63 2.79 -10.51
N ALA A 62 -2.32 3.69 -11.43
CA ALA A 62 -1.15 4.57 -11.31
C ALA A 62 -1.39 5.91 -12.00
N THR A 63 -0.69 6.96 -11.59
CA THR A 63 -0.87 8.31 -12.16
C THR A 63 -0.52 8.41 -13.65
N TRP A 64 0.40 7.56 -14.13
CA TRP A 64 0.80 7.48 -15.53
C TRP A 64 -0.14 6.60 -16.39
N CYS A 65 -1.05 5.86 -15.76
CA CYS A 65 -2.05 5.06 -16.45
C CYS A 65 -3.27 5.92 -16.81
N LYS A 66 -3.32 6.39 -18.06
CA LYS A 66 -4.43 7.23 -18.56
C LYS A 66 -5.84 6.63 -18.33
N PRO A 67 -6.15 5.38 -18.73
CA PRO A 67 -7.48 4.82 -18.48
C PRO A 67 -7.80 4.73 -16.99
N CYS A 68 -6.83 4.38 -16.15
CA CYS A 68 -7.02 4.37 -14.70
C CYS A 68 -7.45 5.75 -14.16
N VAL A 69 -6.78 6.81 -14.60
CA VAL A 69 -7.09 8.19 -14.19
C VAL A 69 -8.49 8.64 -14.66
N GLU A 70 -8.93 8.17 -15.83
CA GLU A 70 -10.28 8.43 -16.36
C GLU A 70 -11.38 7.69 -15.54
N GLU A 71 -11.03 6.59 -14.88
CA GLU A 71 -11.96 5.80 -14.05
C GLU A 71 -12.11 6.31 -12.60
N LEU A 72 -11.14 7.05 -12.08
CA LEU A 72 -11.17 7.55 -10.68
C LEU A 72 -12.47 8.28 -10.28
N PRO A 73 -13.08 9.15 -11.11
CA PRO A 73 -14.34 9.80 -10.76
C PRO A 73 -15.50 8.84 -10.50
N TYR A 74 -15.46 7.62 -11.06
CA TYR A 74 -16.46 6.60 -10.78
C TYR A 74 -16.27 5.98 -9.38
N PHE A 75 -15.02 5.75 -8.97
CA PHE A 75 -14.68 5.29 -7.62
C PHE A 75 -14.98 6.34 -6.54
N GLU A 76 -14.78 7.62 -6.83
CA GLU A 76 -15.21 8.73 -5.96
C GLU A 76 -16.72 8.69 -5.72
N ARG A 77 -17.51 8.56 -6.81
CA ARG A 77 -18.97 8.45 -6.71
C ARG A 77 -19.40 7.19 -5.97
N LEU A 78 -18.73 6.07 -6.22
CA LEU A 78 -19.01 4.81 -5.54
C LEU A 78 -18.76 4.93 -4.03
N HIS A 79 -17.62 5.50 -3.64
CA HIS A 79 -17.31 5.75 -2.24
C HIS A 79 -18.37 6.63 -1.57
N GLU A 80 -18.73 7.75 -2.18
CA GLU A 80 -19.72 8.67 -1.59
C GLU A 80 -21.10 8.04 -1.43
N ASN A 81 -21.54 7.25 -2.41
CA ASN A 81 -22.87 6.65 -2.39
C ASN A 81 -23.00 5.45 -1.43
N PHE A 82 -21.88 4.80 -1.06
CA PHE A 82 -21.91 3.52 -0.37
C PHE A 82 -21.00 3.40 0.87
N LYS A 83 -20.20 4.41 1.21
CA LYS A 83 -19.34 4.39 2.42
C LYS A 83 -20.11 4.09 3.71
N ASP A 84 -21.36 4.55 3.81
CA ASP A 84 -22.23 4.32 4.97
C ASP A 84 -23.11 3.07 4.84
N ARG A 85 -22.93 2.29 3.75
CA ARG A 85 -23.71 1.09 3.41
C ARG A 85 -22.86 -0.19 3.43
N GLY A 86 -21.72 -0.15 4.12
CA GLY A 86 -20.82 -1.29 4.22
C GLY A 86 -19.96 -1.53 2.99
N VAL A 87 -19.80 -0.55 2.09
CA VAL A 87 -18.85 -0.65 0.97
C VAL A 87 -17.62 0.21 1.26
N LYS A 88 -16.43 -0.39 1.16
CA LYS A 88 -15.15 0.28 1.34
C LYS A 88 -14.40 0.32 0.01
N VAL A 89 -14.13 1.52 -0.49
CA VAL A 89 -13.31 1.74 -1.68
C VAL A 89 -11.87 2.03 -1.26
N ILE A 90 -10.91 1.29 -1.83
CA ILE A 90 -9.47 1.47 -1.61
C ILE A 90 -8.79 1.61 -2.97
N LEU A 91 -8.01 2.67 -3.14
CA LEU A 91 -7.26 2.96 -4.34
C LEU A 91 -5.79 2.59 -4.09
N VAL A 92 -5.33 1.48 -4.66
CA VAL A 92 -3.96 0.98 -4.54
C VAL A 92 -3.11 1.54 -5.68
N SER A 93 -2.25 2.48 -5.35
CA SER A 93 -1.32 3.08 -6.30
C SER A 93 -0.12 2.17 -6.54
N LEU A 94 0.18 1.93 -7.82
CA LEU A 94 1.38 1.25 -8.32
C LEU A 94 2.43 2.24 -8.87
N ASP A 95 2.32 3.53 -8.51
CA ASP A 95 3.35 4.51 -8.82
C ASP A 95 4.70 4.10 -8.19
N MET A 96 5.76 4.10 -9.00
CA MET A 96 7.12 3.79 -8.56
C MET A 96 7.58 4.74 -7.45
N PRO A 97 8.50 4.32 -6.57
CA PRO A 97 8.95 5.11 -5.42
C PRO A 97 9.38 6.55 -5.75
N GLY A 98 10.08 6.75 -6.88
CA GLY A 98 10.52 8.08 -7.33
C GLY A 98 9.40 9.02 -7.78
N MET A 99 8.19 8.50 -8.01
CA MET A 99 7.01 9.26 -8.47
C MET A 99 6.05 9.61 -7.34
N ILE A 100 6.16 8.98 -6.16
CA ILE A 100 5.23 9.18 -5.05
C ILE A 100 5.16 10.66 -4.66
N GLU A 101 6.31 11.26 -4.38
CA GLU A 101 6.38 12.65 -3.93
C GLU A 101 6.20 13.69 -5.03
N THR A 102 6.52 13.34 -6.28
CA THR A 102 6.60 14.27 -7.41
C THR A 102 5.36 14.22 -8.30
N GLN A 103 4.62 13.12 -8.29
CA GLN A 103 3.43 12.90 -9.12
C GLN A 103 2.22 12.52 -8.27
N LEU A 104 2.29 11.44 -7.49
CA LEU A 104 1.14 10.90 -6.76
C LEU A 104 0.58 11.88 -5.72
N ILE A 105 1.44 12.39 -4.83
CA ILE A 105 1.01 13.31 -3.76
C ILE A 105 0.39 14.60 -4.34
N PRO A 106 1.02 15.29 -5.32
CA PRO A 106 0.38 16.41 -6.01
C PRO A 106 -0.93 16.03 -6.72
N PHE A 107 -1.00 14.85 -7.33
CA PHE A 107 -2.20 14.37 -8.01
C PHE A 107 -3.36 14.20 -7.04
N ILE A 108 -3.15 13.52 -5.91
CA ILE A 108 -4.16 13.31 -4.85
C ILE A 108 -4.66 14.66 -4.33
N ARG A 109 -3.74 15.59 -4.05
CA ARG A 109 -4.11 16.94 -3.58
C ARG A 109 -4.96 17.69 -4.60
N ASN A 110 -4.54 17.70 -5.86
CA ASN A 110 -5.22 18.44 -6.92
C ASN A 110 -6.59 17.86 -7.25
N ARG A 111 -6.70 16.53 -7.22
CA ARG A 111 -7.97 15.82 -7.47
C ARG A 111 -8.87 15.74 -6.25
N LYS A 112 -8.34 15.98 -5.05
CA LYS A 112 -9.04 15.88 -3.76
C LYS A 112 -9.71 14.52 -3.60
N LEU A 113 -8.97 13.45 -3.89
CA LEU A 113 -9.49 12.09 -3.79
C LEU A 113 -9.98 11.81 -2.36
N LYS A 114 -11.14 11.19 -2.25
CA LYS A 114 -11.82 10.91 -0.98
C LYS A 114 -11.72 9.47 -0.50
N PRO A 115 -11.75 8.44 -1.39
CA PRO A 115 -11.44 7.08 -1.00
C PRO A 115 -10.04 6.99 -0.37
N GLU A 116 -9.84 5.94 0.41
CA GLU A 116 -8.54 5.66 0.98
C GLU A 116 -7.54 5.33 -0.14
N VAL A 117 -6.40 6.01 -0.13
CA VAL A 117 -5.30 5.78 -1.08
C VAL A 117 -4.13 5.18 -0.33
N VAL A 118 -3.65 4.04 -0.79
CA VAL A 118 -2.45 3.37 -0.30
C VAL A 118 -1.51 3.10 -1.47
N VAL A 119 -0.24 2.84 -1.19
CA VAL A 119 0.76 2.52 -2.22
C VAL A 119 1.22 1.08 -2.02
N LEU A 120 1.28 0.31 -3.11
CA LEU A 120 1.97 -0.98 -3.12
C LEU A 120 3.40 -0.75 -3.62
N ASP A 121 4.36 -0.85 -2.72
CA ASP A 121 5.79 -0.65 -2.95
C ASP A 121 6.52 -1.99 -2.78
N ASP A 122 6.22 -2.94 -3.67
CA ASP A 122 6.81 -4.29 -3.66
C ASP A 122 7.42 -4.66 -5.03
N PRO A 123 8.73 -4.87 -5.12
CA PRO A 123 9.39 -5.25 -6.37
C PRO A 123 9.05 -6.68 -6.84
N ARG A 124 8.45 -7.53 -6.00
CA ARG A 124 8.15 -8.94 -6.29
C ARG A 124 6.86 -9.12 -7.10
N GLN A 125 6.66 -8.29 -8.12
CA GLN A 125 5.43 -8.27 -8.94
C GLN A 125 5.05 -9.64 -9.52
N ASN A 126 6.02 -10.42 -9.96
CA ASN A 126 5.77 -11.77 -10.51
C ASN A 126 5.20 -12.75 -9.47
N MET A 127 5.33 -12.46 -8.18
CA MET A 127 4.77 -13.27 -7.10
C MET A 127 3.38 -12.74 -6.73
N TRP A 128 3.29 -11.47 -6.32
CA TRP A 128 2.05 -10.99 -5.72
C TRP A 128 0.89 -10.85 -6.71
N ILE A 129 1.13 -10.71 -8.03
CA ILE A 129 0.03 -10.67 -9.00
C ILE A 129 -0.81 -11.94 -8.93
N SER A 130 -0.16 -13.12 -8.97
CA SER A 130 -0.87 -14.41 -8.94
C SER A 130 -1.49 -14.71 -7.59
N GLU A 131 -0.89 -14.23 -6.49
CA GLU A 131 -1.49 -14.32 -5.16
C GLU A 131 -2.74 -13.44 -5.05
N ILE A 132 -2.72 -12.26 -5.69
CA ILE A 132 -3.90 -11.41 -5.78
C ILE A 132 -4.95 -12.08 -6.64
N ASP A 133 -4.68 -12.47 -7.88
CA ASP A 133 -5.63 -13.19 -8.73
C ASP A 133 -4.88 -13.96 -9.82
N GLU A 134 -5.03 -15.29 -9.85
CA GLU A 134 -4.37 -16.16 -10.83
C GLU A 134 -4.70 -15.81 -12.29
N ASN A 135 -5.85 -15.16 -12.54
CA ASN A 135 -6.27 -14.75 -13.87
C ASN A 135 -5.82 -13.33 -14.23
N TRP A 136 -5.28 -12.58 -13.27
CA TRP A 136 -4.79 -11.24 -13.52
C TRP A 136 -3.37 -11.27 -14.10
N SER A 137 -3.18 -10.60 -15.23
CA SER A 137 -1.87 -10.50 -15.89
C SER A 137 -0.95 -9.42 -15.31
N GLY A 138 -1.42 -8.63 -14.32
CA GLY A 138 -0.76 -7.42 -13.86
C GLY A 138 -1.08 -6.16 -14.67
N ALA A 139 -1.91 -6.26 -15.71
CA ALA A 139 -2.35 -5.11 -16.48
C ALA A 139 -3.24 -4.19 -15.62
N ILE A 140 -3.02 -2.87 -15.70
CA ILE A 140 -3.87 -1.87 -15.05
C ILE A 140 -4.66 -1.04 -16.07
N PRO A 141 -5.89 -0.59 -15.74
CA PRO A 141 -6.56 -0.71 -14.44
C PRO A 141 -7.00 -2.14 -14.13
N ALA A 142 -6.99 -2.50 -12.85
CA ALA A 142 -7.55 -3.76 -12.35
C ALA A 142 -8.38 -3.48 -11.10
N THR A 143 -9.52 -4.16 -10.95
CA THR A 143 -10.40 -3.97 -9.79
C THR A 143 -10.78 -5.32 -9.21
N LEU A 144 -10.49 -5.49 -7.93
CA LEU A 144 -10.94 -6.62 -7.12
C LEU A 144 -12.15 -6.19 -6.30
N ILE A 145 -13.21 -7.00 -6.33
CA ILE A 145 -14.40 -6.81 -5.50
C ILE A 145 -14.63 -8.08 -4.70
N TYR A 146 -14.77 -7.97 -3.38
CA TYR A 146 -15.06 -9.13 -2.54
C TYR A 146 -15.92 -8.80 -1.31
N THR A 147 -16.51 -9.83 -0.69
CA THR A 147 -17.20 -9.76 0.61
C THR A 147 -16.98 -11.07 1.37
N ASN A 148 -16.37 -11.03 2.56
CA ASN A 148 -16.03 -12.22 3.37
C ASN A 148 -15.42 -13.34 2.52
N ASP A 149 -14.30 -13.04 1.86
CA ASP A 149 -13.53 -13.90 0.94
C ASP A 149 -14.24 -14.35 -0.35
N LYS A 150 -15.50 -13.97 -0.56
CA LYS A 150 -16.21 -14.22 -1.82
C LYS A 150 -15.90 -13.11 -2.80
N ARG A 151 -15.12 -13.44 -3.83
CA ARG A 151 -14.81 -12.55 -4.96
C ARG A 151 -15.96 -12.51 -5.96
N ALA A 152 -16.20 -11.34 -6.53
CA ALA A 152 -17.27 -11.07 -7.49
C ALA A 152 -16.76 -11.01 -8.94
#